data_AF-A0A9D8PLL4-F1
#
_entry.id   AF-A0A9D8PLL4-F1
#
_cell.length_a   1.000
_cell.length_b   1.000
_cell.length_c   1.000
_cell.angle_alpha   90.00
_cell.angle_beta   90.00
_cell.angle_gamma   90.00
#
_symmetry.space_group_name_H-M   'P 1'
#
loop_
_entity.id
_entity.type
_entity.pdbx_description
1 polymer ?
#
loop_
_entity_poly.entity_id
_entity_poly.type
_entity_poly.pdbx_seq_one_letter_code
_entity_poly.pdbx_strand_id
1 'polypeptide(L)'
;MTNVFTDREPTSRQARWRRRGALALVSALLSPAAPALAVPAAEAAPAPVASAVTFPREDPDFSGDPPAPEDLVVLMKKSTLKGRWRLGVFGRVPDPVQPRVWRLKLWEQTEDRVFVSTDVLNCGTTQPMRITGGSGGVRGVLILRELNPGGPITPANRLDHQVWWAACFPEHTGRDPASLGAEARRLGFSGALVEREQVVPGARRP
;
A
#
# COMPACT_ATOMS: atom_id res chain seq x y z
N MET A 1 -18.42 27.69 -52.38
CA MET A 1 -19.00 29.02 -52.11
C MET A 1 -18.68 29.37 -50.68
N THR A 2 -17.80 30.35 -50.55
CA THR A 2 -17.21 30.91 -49.33
C THR A 2 -18.20 31.86 -48.66
N ASN A 3 -18.26 31.85 -47.32
CA ASN A 3 -18.51 32.99 -46.43
C ASN A 3 -18.68 32.44 -45.00
N VAL A 4 -18.35 33.10 -43.89
CA VAL A 4 -17.50 34.24 -43.49
C VAL A 4 -17.64 34.24 -41.96
N PHE A 5 -16.51 34.45 -41.28
CA PHE A 5 -16.36 34.75 -39.85
C PHE A 5 -17.49 35.57 -39.20
N THR A 6 -17.82 35.28 -37.94
CA THR A 6 -17.90 36.34 -36.92
C THR A 6 -17.70 35.76 -35.52
N ASP A 7 -16.60 36.19 -34.91
CA ASP A 7 -16.28 36.15 -33.49
C ASP A 7 -17.40 36.77 -32.63
N ARG A 8 -17.63 36.19 -31.45
CA ARG A 8 -18.09 36.94 -30.28
C ARG A 8 -17.29 36.54 -29.05
N GLU A 9 -16.47 37.49 -28.62
CA GLU A 9 -15.69 37.50 -27.39
C GLU A 9 -16.54 37.43 -26.11
N PRO A 10 -15.91 37.04 -24.99
CA PRO A 10 -16.56 36.82 -23.70
C PRO A 10 -16.81 38.11 -22.90
N THR A 11 -17.99 38.20 -22.29
CA THR A 11 -18.37 39.29 -21.39
C THR A 11 -17.60 39.25 -20.07
N SER A 12 -16.91 40.37 -19.85
CA SER A 12 -16.28 40.83 -18.60
C SER A 12 -17.22 40.86 -17.38
N ARG A 13 -16.70 40.44 -16.21
CA ARG A 13 -17.09 41.01 -14.90
C ARG A 13 -15.85 41.21 -14.05
N GLN A 14 -15.44 42.47 -14.00
CA GLN A 14 -14.40 43.00 -13.11
C GLN A 14 -14.97 43.15 -11.70
N ALA A 15 -14.26 42.65 -10.69
CA ALA A 15 -14.44 43.06 -9.30
C ALA A 15 -13.14 43.72 -8.82
N ARG A 16 -13.16 45.05 -8.78
CA ARG A 16 -12.08 45.90 -8.26
C ARG A 16 -12.23 46.00 -6.74
N TRP A 17 -11.20 45.63 -6.00
CA TRP A 17 -11.03 46.07 -4.62
C TRP A 17 -9.71 46.85 -4.52
N ARG A 18 -9.84 48.16 -4.27
CA ARG A 18 -8.75 49.09 -3.95
C ARG A 18 -8.98 49.63 -2.54
N ARG A 19 -8.05 49.41 -1.62
CA ARG A 19 -7.71 50.24 -0.44
C ARG A 19 -6.23 49.94 -0.16
N ARG A 20 -5.23 50.78 -0.52
CA ARG A 20 -4.77 52.09 -0.01
C ARG A 20 -4.61 52.16 1.52
N GLY A 21 -3.35 52.38 1.95
CA GLY A 21 -2.91 52.73 3.31
C GLY A 21 -1.52 52.14 3.58
N ALA A 22 -0.42 52.70 3.06
CA ALA A 22 0.35 53.87 3.56
C ALA A 22 1.47 53.46 4.55
N LEU A 23 2.70 53.85 4.18
CA LEU A 23 3.96 53.63 4.87
C LEU A 23 4.02 54.34 6.23
N ALA A 24 4.77 53.75 7.17
CA ALA A 24 5.54 54.51 8.14
C ALA A 24 6.89 53.80 8.38
N LEU A 25 7.95 54.44 7.90
CA LEU A 25 9.36 54.21 8.26
C LEU A 25 9.63 54.83 9.64
N VAL A 26 10.34 54.12 10.51
CA VAL A 26 11.12 54.74 11.59
C VAL A 26 12.47 54.04 11.66
N SER A 27 13.53 54.83 11.49
CA SER A 27 14.93 54.43 11.48
C SER A 27 15.55 54.48 12.88
N ALA A 28 16.41 53.48 13.13
CA ALA A 28 17.72 53.51 13.79
C ALA A 28 17.91 54.12 15.18
N LEU A 29 18.57 53.37 16.08
CA LEU A 29 19.76 53.81 16.82
C LEU A 29 20.64 52.60 17.19
N LEU A 30 21.91 52.90 17.49
CA LEU A 30 23.14 52.10 17.35
C LEU A 30 23.64 51.50 18.69
N SER A 31 24.20 50.27 18.62
CA SER A 31 25.43 49.75 19.29
C SER A 31 25.54 49.65 20.84
N PRO A 32 26.50 48.88 21.44
CA PRO A 32 27.63 48.12 20.87
C PRO A 32 27.91 46.69 21.42
N ALA A 33 28.81 45.99 20.69
CA ALA A 33 29.92 45.10 21.13
C ALA A 33 29.69 43.75 21.85
N ALA A 34 30.25 42.72 21.19
CA ALA A 34 30.54 41.32 21.58
C ALA A 34 31.55 41.20 22.75
N PRO A 35 32.09 40.02 23.16
CA PRO A 35 31.89 38.64 22.67
C PRO A 35 31.77 37.56 23.78
N ALA A 36 31.29 36.36 23.44
CA ALA A 36 31.70 35.14 24.14
C ALA A 36 31.50 33.92 23.25
N LEU A 37 32.61 33.25 23.00
CA LEU A 37 32.73 31.94 22.39
C LEU A 37 31.91 30.90 23.16
N ALA A 38 31.02 30.21 22.47
CA ALA A 38 30.63 28.86 22.82
C ALA A 38 30.19 28.15 21.55
N VAL A 39 31.07 27.29 21.04
CA VAL A 39 30.73 26.26 20.06
C VAL A 39 30.08 25.13 20.87
N PRO A 40 28.77 24.89 20.82
CA PRO A 40 28.27 23.58 21.20
C PRO A 40 28.66 22.62 20.10
N ALA A 41 29.30 21.54 20.52
CA ALA A 41 29.69 20.40 19.71
C ALA A 41 28.57 20.01 18.74
N ALA A 42 28.96 19.72 17.49
CA ALA A 42 28.11 19.02 16.55
C ALA A 42 27.65 17.72 17.21
N GLU A 43 26.41 17.71 17.68
CA GLU A 43 25.74 16.53 18.14
C GLU A 43 25.61 15.62 16.92
N ALA A 44 26.39 14.54 16.94
CA ALA A 44 26.37 13.53 15.90
C ALA A 44 24.93 13.07 15.71
N ALA A 45 24.37 13.35 14.53
CA ALA A 45 23.08 12.83 14.14
C ALA A 45 23.11 11.31 14.37
N PRO A 46 22.18 10.74 15.15
CA PRO A 46 22.11 9.30 15.30
C PRO A 46 21.89 8.71 13.91
N ALA A 47 22.80 7.82 13.50
CA ALA A 47 22.63 7.03 12.30
C ALA A 47 21.24 6.37 12.30
N PRO A 48 20.55 6.27 11.15
CA PRO A 48 19.30 5.54 11.09
C PRO A 48 19.59 4.09 11.49
N VAL A 49 19.21 3.73 12.71
CA VAL A 49 19.01 2.34 13.10
C VAL A 49 17.95 1.80 12.16
N ALA A 50 18.40 1.06 11.14
CA ALA A 50 17.53 0.22 10.34
C ALA A 50 16.74 -0.63 11.34
N SER A 51 15.45 -0.33 11.47
CA SER A 51 14.53 -1.17 12.21
C SER A 51 14.44 -2.48 11.45
N ALA A 52 15.34 -3.41 11.76
CA ALA A 52 15.12 -4.80 11.45
C ALA A 52 13.87 -5.17 12.22
N VAL A 53 12.75 -5.28 11.50
CA VAL A 53 11.53 -5.83 12.07
C VAL A 53 11.86 -7.28 12.41
N THR A 54 12.18 -7.53 13.68
CA THR A 54 12.31 -8.88 14.22
C THR A 54 10.88 -9.41 14.35
N PHE A 55 10.47 -10.20 13.37
CA PHE A 55 9.22 -10.92 13.44
C PHE A 55 9.32 -12.02 14.52
N PRO A 56 8.23 -12.29 15.28
CA PRO A 56 8.21 -13.39 16.24
C PRO A 56 8.55 -14.71 15.56
N ARG A 57 9.52 -15.44 16.14
CA ARG A 57 9.95 -16.78 15.74
C ARG A 57 8.75 -17.76 15.77
N GLU A 58 8.73 -18.69 14.82
CA GLU A 58 7.65 -19.66 14.58
C GLU A 58 7.11 -20.36 15.82
N ASP A 59 5.80 -20.67 15.81
CA ASP A 59 5.24 -21.68 16.72
C ASP A 59 5.86 -23.05 16.36
N PRO A 60 6.52 -23.75 17.30
CA PRO A 60 7.27 -24.98 17.06
C PRO A 60 6.42 -26.17 16.60
N ASP A 61 5.10 -26.06 16.68
CA ASP A 61 4.22 -27.20 16.46
C ASP A 61 3.76 -27.36 15.00
N PHE A 62 4.02 -26.45 14.06
CA PHE A 62 3.55 -26.60 12.66
C PHE A 62 4.47 -27.54 11.86
N SER A 63 4.20 -28.85 11.92
CA SER A 63 5.01 -29.92 11.33
C SER A 63 4.67 -30.26 9.87
N GLY A 64 4.22 -29.29 9.07
CA GLY A 64 3.91 -29.54 7.66
C GLY A 64 5.18 -29.46 6.79
N ASP A 65 5.36 -30.41 5.89
CA ASP A 65 6.41 -30.40 4.87
C ASP A 65 5.91 -29.76 3.56
N PRO A 66 6.71 -28.91 2.88
CA PRO A 66 8.03 -28.41 3.29
C PRO A 66 7.96 -27.37 4.43
N PRO A 67 9.07 -27.11 5.13
CA PRO A 67 9.14 -26.08 6.16
C PRO A 67 8.81 -24.70 5.60
N ALA A 68 8.29 -23.82 6.45
CA ALA A 68 8.00 -22.44 6.10
C ALA A 68 9.29 -21.71 5.66
N PRO A 69 9.22 -20.88 4.61
CA PRO A 69 10.33 -20.02 4.22
C PRO A 69 10.73 -19.08 5.36
N GLU A 70 12.02 -18.76 5.46
CA GLU A 70 12.54 -17.85 6.52
C GLU A 70 11.94 -16.44 6.43
N ASP A 71 11.59 -15.99 5.22
CA ASP A 71 10.95 -14.70 4.96
C ASP A 71 9.42 -14.75 4.99
N LEU A 72 8.83 -15.85 5.49
CA LEU A 72 7.37 -16.00 5.55
C LEU A 72 6.76 -15.04 6.57
N VAL A 73 5.96 -14.11 6.06
CA VAL A 73 5.13 -13.25 6.90
C VAL A 73 3.76 -13.87 7.09
N VAL A 74 3.48 -14.35 8.30
CA VAL A 74 2.20 -14.97 8.63
C VAL A 74 1.11 -13.90 8.76
N LEU A 75 0.07 -14.03 7.95
CA LEU A 75 -1.09 -13.13 7.94
C LEU A 75 -2.22 -13.63 8.84
N MET A 76 -2.39 -14.96 8.91
CA MET A 76 -3.50 -15.56 9.64
C MET A 76 -3.16 -16.96 10.13
N LYS A 77 -3.60 -17.28 11.33
CA LYS A 77 -3.59 -18.63 11.91
C LYS A 77 -5.00 -18.96 12.39
N LYS A 78 -5.45 -20.19 12.16
CA LYS A 78 -6.74 -20.69 12.64
C LYS A 78 -6.60 -22.13 13.10
N SER A 79 -7.32 -22.49 14.14
CA SER A 79 -7.58 -23.89 14.47
C SER A 79 -8.90 -24.29 13.81
N THR A 80 -8.88 -25.36 13.02
CA THR A 80 -10.05 -25.92 12.33
C THR A 80 -10.32 -27.34 12.82
N LEU A 81 -11.45 -27.93 12.44
CA LEU A 81 -11.74 -29.35 12.72
C LEU A 81 -10.72 -30.30 12.07
N LYS A 82 -10.08 -29.87 10.98
CA LYS A 82 -9.02 -30.62 10.29
C LYS A 82 -7.62 -30.31 10.84
N GLY A 83 -7.55 -29.67 12.01
CA GLY A 83 -6.31 -29.21 12.60
C GLY A 83 -6.00 -27.76 12.29
N ARG A 84 -4.74 -27.37 12.48
CA ARG A 84 -4.31 -25.99 12.32
C ARG A 84 -4.13 -25.60 10.86
N TRP A 85 -4.43 -24.35 10.58
CA TRP A 85 -4.30 -23.70 9.29
C TRP A 85 -3.52 -22.39 9.44
N ARG A 86 -2.55 -22.17 8.56
CA ARG A 86 -1.68 -21.00 8.54
C ARG A 86 -1.65 -20.45 7.12
N LEU A 87 -1.76 -19.13 7.01
CA LEU A 87 -1.59 -18.42 5.76
C LEU A 87 -0.56 -17.31 5.91
N GLY A 88 0.34 -17.20 4.96
CA GLY A 88 1.33 -16.14 4.91
C GLY A 88 1.72 -15.77 3.48
N VAL A 89 2.56 -14.74 3.38
CA VAL A 89 3.13 -14.27 2.11
C VAL A 89 4.65 -14.22 2.21
N PHE A 90 5.33 -14.49 1.10
CA PHE A 90 6.79 -14.47 1.03
C PHE A 90 7.28 -14.21 -0.40
N GLY A 91 8.58 -14.00 -0.59
CA GLY A 91 9.19 -13.87 -1.91
C GLY A 91 8.65 -12.71 -2.73
N ARG A 92 8.46 -11.54 -2.10
CA ARG A 92 7.97 -10.33 -2.75
C ARG A 92 9.01 -9.76 -3.73
N VAL A 93 8.64 -9.63 -5.00
CA VAL A 93 9.50 -9.14 -6.09
C VAL A 93 8.76 -8.08 -6.92
N PRO A 94 9.39 -6.94 -7.26
CA PRO A 94 8.77 -5.93 -8.11
C PRO A 94 8.66 -6.42 -9.56
N ASP A 95 7.61 -6.00 -10.28
CA ASP A 95 7.53 -6.23 -11.71
C ASP A 95 8.55 -5.33 -12.46
N PRO A 96 9.35 -5.88 -13.38
CA PRO A 96 10.41 -5.12 -14.04
C PRO A 96 9.88 -4.08 -15.03
N VAL A 97 8.62 -4.22 -15.48
CA VAL A 97 7.99 -3.32 -16.46
C VAL A 97 7.06 -2.32 -15.77
N GLN A 98 6.40 -2.74 -14.68
CA GLN A 98 5.39 -1.93 -13.99
C GLN A 98 5.80 -1.62 -12.54
N PRO A 99 6.23 -0.38 -12.22
CA PRO A 99 6.84 -0.04 -10.93
C PRO A 99 5.90 -0.11 -9.72
N ARG A 100 4.57 -0.22 -9.95
CA ARG A 100 3.55 -0.37 -8.90
C ARG A 100 3.01 -1.78 -8.78
N VAL A 101 3.51 -2.71 -9.60
CA VAL A 101 3.07 -4.09 -9.62
C VAL A 101 4.09 -4.95 -8.87
N TRP A 102 3.59 -5.80 -8.00
CA TRP A 102 4.40 -6.71 -7.19
C TRP A 102 3.94 -8.15 -7.42
N ARG A 103 4.88 -9.07 -7.43
CA ARG A 103 4.63 -10.51 -7.43
C ARG A 103 5.05 -11.06 -6.09
N LEU A 104 4.22 -11.92 -5.51
CA LEU A 104 4.56 -12.62 -4.27
C LEU A 104 4.02 -14.05 -4.31
N LYS A 105 4.50 -14.85 -3.36
CA LYS A 105 3.98 -16.19 -3.13
C LYS A 105 3.07 -16.19 -1.92
N LEU A 106 1.90 -16.78 -2.07
CA LEU A 106 0.99 -17.06 -0.97
C LEU A 106 1.27 -18.48 -0.48
N TRP A 107 1.57 -18.60 0.81
CA TRP A 107 1.78 -19.86 1.50
C TRP A 107 0.54 -20.20 2.28
N GLU A 108 -0.14 -21.28 1.90
CA GLU A 108 -1.27 -21.83 2.64
C GLU A 108 -0.90 -23.21 3.16
N GLN A 109 -0.98 -23.41 4.47
CA GLN A 109 -0.55 -24.63 5.13
C GLN A 109 -1.65 -25.14 6.05
N THR A 110 -2.01 -26.40 5.87
CA THR A 110 -2.75 -27.20 6.85
C THR A 110 -1.78 -28.14 7.57
N GLU A 111 -2.28 -29.01 8.45
CA GLU A 111 -1.43 -29.99 9.14
C GLU A 111 -0.78 -31.01 8.19
N ASP A 112 -1.46 -31.36 7.10
CA ASP A 112 -1.08 -32.45 6.18
C ASP A 112 -0.42 -31.96 4.88
N ARG A 113 -0.53 -30.67 4.54
CA ARG A 113 -0.11 -30.18 3.22
C ARG A 113 0.18 -28.69 3.20
N VAL A 114 1.02 -28.32 2.24
CA VAL A 114 1.32 -26.94 1.87
C VAL A 114 0.88 -26.70 0.42
N PHE A 115 0.27 -25.55 0.19
CA PHE A 115 0.01 -25.00 -1.12
C PHE A 115 0.73 -23.67 -1.28
N VAL A 116 1.38 -23.51 -2.42
CA VAL A 116 2.02 -22.25 -2.79
C VAL A 116 1.39 -21.76 -4.09
N SER A 117 0.73 -20.60 -4.03
CA SER A 117 0.26 -19.88 -5.23
C SER A 117 1.08 -18.63 -5.46
N THR A 118 1.02 -18.10 -6.68
CA THR A 118 1.63 -16.81 -7.02
C THR A 118 0.53 -15.80 -7.23
N ASP A 119 0.70 -14.65 -6.58
CA ASP A 119 -0.20 -13.53 -6.64
C ASP A 119 0.52 -12.33 -7.26
N VAL A 120 -0.22 -11.55 -8.04
CA VAL A 120 0.23 -10.32 -8.67
C VAL A 120 -0.64 -9.17 -8.16
N LEU A 121 -0.04 -8.12 -7.63
CA LEU A 121 -0.75 -7.03 -6.97
C LEU A 121 -0.40 -5.71 -7.61
N ASN A 122 -1.40 -4.84 -7.77
CA ASN A 122 -1.20 -3.44 -8.14
C ASN A 122 -1.38 -2.56 -6.90
N CYS A 123 -0.32 -1.83 -6.53
CA CYS A 123 -0.28 -0.91 -5.40
C CYS A 123 -0.63 0.55 -5.78
N GLY A 124 -1.21 0.77 -6.98
CA GLY A 124 -1.69 2.07 -7.43
C GLY A 124 -2.90 2.55 -6.64
N THR A 125 -3.02 3.86 -6.46
CA THR A 125 -4.10 4.49 -5.67
C THR A 125 -5.43 4.55 -6.40
N THR A 126 -5.42 4.48 -7.73
CA THR A 126 -6.59 4.57 -8.60
C THR A 126 -7.18 3.22 -8.99
N GLN A 127 -6.36 2.17 -9.03
CA GLN A 127 -6.77 0.81 -9.36
C GLN A 127 -5.98 -0.22 -8.52
N PRO A 128 -6.18 -0.24 -7.18
CA PRO A 128 -5.62 -1.28 -6.34
C PRO A 128 -6.21 -2.63 -6.75
N MET A 129 -5.37 -3.63 -6.95
CA MET A 129 -5.82 -4.92 -7.48
C MET A 129 -4.98 -6.07 -6.92
N ARG A 130 -5.60 -7.24 -6.82
CA ARG A 130 -4.95 -8.54 -6.58
C ARG A 130 -5.39 -9.52 -7.67
N ILE A 131 -4.43 -10.19 -8.28
CA ILE A 131 -4.64 -11.30 -9.20
C ILE A 131 -4.08 -12.55 -8.55
N THR A 132 -4.91 -13.55 -8.34
CA THR A 132 -4.50 -14.83 -7.76
C THR A 132 -4.45 -15.89 -8.85
N GLY A 133 -3.29 -16.52 -9.02
CA GLY A 133 -3.13 -17.65 -9.94
C GLY A 133 -3.43 -18.99 -9.26
N GLY A 134 -4.37 -19.77 -9.79
CA GLY A 134 -4.56 -21.15 -9.34
C GLY A 134 -5.05 -21.34 -7.90
N SER A 135 -5.80 -20.38 -7.34
CA SER A 135 -6.43 -20.52 -6.03
C SER A 135 -7.38 -21.72 -5.99
N GLY A 136 -7.39 -22.45 -4.86
CA GLY A 136 -8.28 -23.59 -4.64
C GLY A 136 -7.96 -24.84 -5.47
N GLY A 137 -6.76 -24.92 -6.07
CA GLY A 137 -6.34 -26.08 -6.88
C GLY A 137 -6.92 -26.11 -8.30
N VAL A 138 -7.68 -25.09 -8.71
CA VAL A 138 -8.25 -25.00 -10.06
C VAL A 138 -7.20 -24.44 -11.01
N ARG A 139 -6.49 -25.34 -11.70
CA ARG A 139 -5.52 -24.98 -12.73
C ARG A 139 -6.24 -24.35 -13.93
N GLY A 140 -5.61 -23.33 -14.52
CA GLY A 140 -6.14 -22.69 -15.72
C GLY A 140 -7.21 -21.63 -15.47
N VAL A 141 -7.32 -21.12 -14.23
CA VAL A 141 -8.17 -19.98 -13.88
C VAL A 141 -7.34 -18.91 -13.17
N LEU A 142 -7.62 -17.65 -13.49
CA LEU A 142 -7.13 -16.47 -12.78
C LEU A 142 -8.30 -15.75 -12.14
N ILE A 143 -8.13 -15.31 -10.90
CA ILE A 143 -9.13 -14.51 -10.21
C ILE A 143 -8.57 -13.11 -10.04
N LEU A 144 -9.25 -12.10 -10.59
CA LEU A 144 -8.91 -10.70 -10.50
C LEU A 144 -9.84 -10.04 -9.49
N ARG A 145 -9.26 -9.33 -8.53
CA ARG A 145 -9.99 -8.61 -7.48
C ARG A 145 -9.58 -7.15 -7.47
N GLU A 146 -10.50 -6.28 -7.82
CA GLU A 146 -10.39 -4.84 -7.63
C GLU A 146 -10.62 -4.53 -6.15
N LEU A 147 -9.69 -3.82 -5.52
CA LEU A 147 -9.69 -3.59 -4.07
C LEU A 147 -9.92 -2.12 -3.75
N ASN A 148 -10.52 -1.85 -2.60
CA ASN A 148 -10.74 -0.51 -2.08
C ASN A 148 -10.11 -0.35 -0.69
N PRO A 149 -8.78 -0.19 -0.54
CA PRO A 149 -8.11 -0.16 0.76
C PRO A 149 -8.65 0.87 1.76
N GLY A 150 -9.28 1.95 1.28
CA GLY A 150 -9.91 2.96 2.13
C GLY A 150 -11.40 2.73 2.42
N GLY A 151 -11.97 1.65 1.88
CA GLY A 151 -13.38 1.30 1.92
C GLY A 151 -13.75 0.33 3.05
N PRO A 152 -14.99 -0.17 3.05
CA PRO A 152 -15.46 -1.10 4.06
C PRO A 152 -14.79 -2.48 3.93
N ILE A 153 -14.36 -3.02 5.06
CA ILE A 153 -13.80 -4.37 5.15
C ILE A 153 -14.86 -5.34 5.67
N THR A 154 -15.09 -6.41 4.91
CA THR A 154 -16.03 -7.49 5.21
C THR A 154 -15.26 -8.81 5.35
N PRO A 155 -15.86 -9.87 5.92
CA PRO A 155 -15.22 -11.18 5.94
C PRO A 155 -14.84 -11.69 4.54
N ALA A 156 -15.56 -11.29 3.49
CA ALA A 156 -15.33 -11.74 2.12
C ALA A 156 -14.08 -11.13 1.48
N ASN A 157 -13.79 -9.85 1.73
CA ASN A 157 -12.63 -9.16 1.14
C ASN A 157 -11.42 -9.06 2.08
N ARG A 158 -11.59 -9.33 3.37
CA ARG A 158 -10.56 -9.12 4.39
C ARG A 158 -9.22 -9.77 4.05
N LEU A 159 -9.26 -11.00 3.51
CA LEU A 159 -8.03 -11.70 3.16
C LEU A 159 -7.29 -11.00 2.02
N ASP A 160 -8.00 -10.59 0.96
CA ASP A 160 -7.39 -9.89 -0.16
C ASP A 160 -6.71 -8.59 0.29
N HIS A 161 -7.36 -7.87 1.21
CA HIS A 161 -6.78 -6.69 1.81
C HIS A 161 -5.58 -7.00 2.70
N GLN A 162 -5.60 -8.06 3.51
CA GLN A 162 -4.43 -8.47 4.31
C GLN A 162 -3.21 -8.77 3.43
N VAL A 163 -3.41 -9.53 2.36
CA VAL A 163 -2.35 -9.87 1.39
C VAL A 163 -1.87 -8.60 0.68
N TRP A 164 -2.79 -7.72 0.27
CA TRP A 164 -2.44 -6.48 -0.41
C TRP A 164 -1.68 -5.51 0.49
N TRP A 165 -2.09 -5.33 1.76
CA TRP A 165 -1.36 -4.49 2.72
C TRP A 165 0.05 -5.03 2.98
N ALA A 166 0.18 -6.34 3.18
CA ALA A 166 1.49 -6.96 3.39
C ALA A 166 2.43 -6.79 2.19
N ALA A 167 1.89 -6.72 0.97
CA ALA A 167 2.66 -6.50 -0.25
C ALA A 167 2.96 -5.03 -0.52
N CYS A 168 1.98 -4.13 -0.35
CA CYS A 168 2.09 -2.76 -0.81
C CYS A 168 2.67 -1.81 0.25
N PHE A 169 2.41 -2.09 1.53
CA PHE A 169 2.87 -1.30 2.67
C PHE A 169 3.22 -2.25 3.83
N PRO A 170 4.37 -2.96 3.74
CA PRO A 170 4.73 -4.04 4.66
C PRO A 170 4.80 -3.59 6.14
N GLU A 171 5.00 -2.30 6.41
CA GLU A 171 4.89 -1.67 7.73
C GLU A 171 3.51 -1.81 8.39
N HIS A 172 2.49 -2.24 7.65
CA HIS A 172 1.14 -2.49 8.14
C HIS A 172 0.78 -3.97 8.18
N THR A 173 1.74 -4.86 7.90
CA THR A 173 1.49 -6.30 7.95
C THR A 173 1.07 -6.75 9.34
N GLY A 174 0.11 -7.69 9.39
CA GLY A 174 -0.44 -8.22 10.65
C GLY A 174 -1.51 -7.33 11.29
N ARG A 175 -1.69 -6.08 10.83
CA ARG A 175 -2.81 -5.23 11.27
C ARG A 175 -4.10 -5.68 10.58
N ASP A 176 -5.23 -5.60 11.29
CA ASP A 176 -6.54 -5.83 10.67
C ASP A 176 -6.82 -4.72 9.64
N PRO A 177 -7.05 -5.04 8.35
CA PRO A 177 -7.37 -4.03 7.35
C PRO A 177 -8.57 -3.16 7.70
N ALA A 178 -9.52 -3.67 8.51
CA ALA A 178 -10.67 -2.88 8.97
C ALA A 178 -10.25 -1.65 9.80
N SER A 179 -9.05 -1.68 10.39
CA SER A 179 -8.45 -0.57 11.13
C SER A 179 -7.64 0.41 10.26
N LEU A 180 -7.42 0.10 8.98
CA LEU A 180 -6.50 0.84 8.10
C LEU A 180 -7.21 1.84 7.17
N GLY A 181 -8.52 1.99 7.23
CA GLY A 181 -9.25 2.86 6.30
C GLY A 181 -8.82 4.33 6.34
N ALA A 182 -8.51 4.88 7.53
CA ALA A 182 -8.00 6.25 7.66
C ALA A 182 -6.58 6.40 7.10
N GLU A 183 -5.74 5.40 7.32
CA GLU A 183 -4.39 5.32 6.76
C GLU A 183 -4.41 5.31 5.24
N ALA A 184 -5.25 4.45 4.65
CA ALA A 184 -5.42 4.37 3.21
C ALA A 184 -5.82 5.72 2.60
N ARG A 185 -6.77 6.43 3.22
CA ARG A 185 -7.16 7.77 2.74
C ARG A 185 -6.03 8.78 2.81
N ARG A 186 -5.19 8.72 3.85
CA ARG A 186 -3.97 9.54 3.95
C ARG A 186 -2.94 9.22 2.87
N LEU A 187 -2.83 7.95 2.48
CA LEU A 187 -1.98 7.47 1.38
C LEU A 187 -2.57 7.75 -0.02
N GLY A 188 -3.76 8.36 -0.10
CA GLY A 188 -4.38 8.78 -1.36
C GLY A 188 -5.37 7.79 -1.97
N PHE A 189 -5.78 6.74 -1.25
CA PHE A 189 -6.84 5.82 -1.69
C PHE A 189 -8.22 6.45 -1.42
N SER A 190 -9.13 6.43 -2.39
CA SER A 190 -10.40 7.17 -2.30
C SER A 190 -11.34 6.66 -1.21
N GLY A 191 -11.30 5.35 -0.90
CA GLY A 191 -12.30 4.69 -0.05
C GLY A 191 -13.66 4.52 -0.71
N ALA A 192 -13.84 5.00 -1.94
CA ALA A 192 -15.10 4.99 -2.68
C ALA A 192 -15.08 4.05 -3.91
N LEU A 193 -14.01 3.26 -4.08
CA LEU A 193 -13.94 2.28 -5.16
C LEU A 193 -14.93 1.14 -4.91
N VAL A 194 -15.60 0.69 -5.96
CA VAL A 194 -16.43 -0.51 -5.91
C VAL A 194 -15.53 -1.71 -6.09
N GLU A 195 -15.48 -2.59 -5.09
CA GLU A 195 -14.73 -3.84 -5.20
C GLU A 195 -15.45 -4.82 -6.13
N ARG A 196 -14.67 -5.53 -6.95
CA ARG A 196 -15.19 -6.47 -7.95
C ARG A 196 -14.29 -7.69 -8.03
N GLU A 197 -14.91 -8.85 -8.16
CA GLU A 197 -14.21 -10.09 -8.49
C GLU A 197 -14.56 -10.50 -9.92
N GLN A 198 -13.55 -10.92 -10.68
CA GLN A 198 -13.69 -11.46 -12.02
C GLN A 198 -12.90 -12.76 -12.11
N VAL A 199 -13.52 -13.79 -12.67
CA VAL A 199 -12.89 -15.09 -12.91
C VAL A 199 -12.65 -15.21 -14.42
N VAL A 200 -11.40 -15.39 -14.81
CA VAL A 200 -11.02 -15.49 -16.22
C VAL A 200 -10.23 -16.77 -16.50
N PRO A 201 -10.35 -17.34 -17.71
CA PRO A 201 -9.47 -18.43 -18.14
C PRO A 201 -8.00 -17.99 -18.06
N GLY A 202 -7.17 -18.80 -17.43
CA GLY A 202 -5.73 -18.65 -17.46
C GLY A 202 -5.16 -19.07 -18.81
N ALA A 203 -4.03 -18.49 -19.21
CA ALA A 203 -3.32 -18.92 -20.40
C ALA A 203 -2.98 -20.42 -20.30
N ARG A 204 -3.37 -21.21 -21.32
CA ARG A 204 -2.80 -22.56 -21.50
C ARG A 204 -1.33 -22.33 -21.88
N ARG A 205 -0.40 -22.77 -21.02
CA ARG A 205 0.99 -22.88 -21.46
C ARG A 205 1.02 -23.94 -22.58
N PRO A 206 1.58 -23.63 -23.77
CA PRO A 206 1.76 -24.59 -24.83
C PRO A 206 2.70 -25.73 -24.39
#